data_AF-A0A9C6X5R6-F1
#
_entry.id   AF-A0A9C6X5R6-F1
#
_cell.length_a   1.000
_cell.length_b   1.000
_cell.length_c   1.000
_cell.angle_alpha   90.00
_cell.angle_beta   90.00
_cell.angle_gamma   90.00
#
_symmetry.space_group_name_H-M   'P 1'
#
loop_
_entity.id
_entity.type
_entity.pdbx_description
1 polymer ?
#
loop_
_entity_poly.entity_id
_entity_poly.type
_entity_poly.pdbx_seq_one_letter_code
_entity_poly.pdbx_strand_id
1 'polypeptide(L)'
;MHFLFGMPWIWGFILGVTVAAVSPAVTVPCLFRLRGKGYGTAKGIPTLIIAISGIDDAASVAGFGIISSIMFSHDSLLYQIVQGPLSVVMGLGFGVLWGVLAKYVPERNDPFVVPMRVLMLFGGGLIAVLGSESIGLGGAGPLAVVSAAFVSCYSWTQQGWEFEENPVATAFEIFWMVFEPILFGLTGTMIKMDELDPQNVWKVIGALVTGFVIRILFTIVVSWRSRLNTKEKVFVSLSLMAKASVQAALCTVPLDLIRESSQEGENAVGKEGDREHAELFLTTCVMSILLTAPSIAILMTLLGPRMLTKTTVDPEFPENWRRHTRPSLRDISIIDEGDEEDDEDNLGKLSRRSSRRRSSSSKDLGKEAGNHTTTPTPSANSTTRETSLTTTSVP
;
A
#
# COMPACT_ATOMS: atom_id res chain seq x y z
N MET A 1 -20.75 3.14 -20.82
CA MET A 1 -21.15 1.72 -20.67
C MET A 1 -22.64 1.53 -20.83
N HIS A 2 -23.51 2.16 -20.02
CA HIS A 2 -24.98 2.16 -20.24
C HIS A 2 -25.38 2.50 -21.69
N PHE A 3 -24.94 3.66 -22.19
CA PHE A 3 -25.24 4.09 -23.57
C PHE A 3 -24.53 3.29 -24.67
N LEU A 4 -23.47 2.55 -24.34
CA LEU A 4 -22.64 1.85 -25.32
C LEU A 4 -23.07 0.38 -25.52
N PHE A 5 -23.57 -0.23 -24.44
CA PHE A 5 -23.91 -1.65 -24.37
C PHE A 5 -25.38 -1.89 -23.94
N GLY A 6 -26.16 -0.84 -23.71
CA GLY A 6 -27.55 -0.98 -23.23
C GLY A 6 -27.70 -1.52 -21.80
N MET A 7 -26.58 -1.70 -21.08
CA MET A 7 -26.57 -2.29 -19.73
C MET A 7 -27.35 -1.44 -18.73
N PRO A 8 -28.06 -2.03 -17.75
CA PRO A 8 -28.67 -1.30 -16.64
C PRO A 8 -27.67 -0.38 -15.90
N TRP A 9 -28.17 0.72 -15.35
CA TRP A 9 -27.34 1.69 -14.63
C TRP A 9 -26.52 1.07 -13.50
N ILE A 10 -27.09 0.10 -12.79
CA ILE A 10 -26.43 -0.60 -11.68
C ILE A 10 -25.16 -1.35 -12.13
N TRP A 11 -25.22 -2.05 -13.27
CA TRP A 11 -24.07 -2.68 -13.92
C TRP A 11 -23.02 -1.67 -14.38
N GLY A 12 -23.47 -0.48 -14.80
CA GLY A 12 -22.58 0.64 -15.09
C GLY A 12 -21.85 1.17 -13.86
N PHE A 13 -22.54 1.29 -12.72
CA PHE A 13 -21.96 1.79 -11.47
C PHE A 13 -20.99 0.80 -10.85
N ILE A 14 -21.32 -0.49 -10.77
CA ILE A 14 -20.42 -1.52 -10.25
C ILE A 14 -19.13 -1.56 -11.07
N LEU A 15 -19.24 -1.55 -12.41
CA LEU A 15 -18.10 -1.51 -13.31
C LEU A 15 -17.29 -0.22 -13.14
N GLY A 16 -17.96 0.91 -12.99
CA GLY A 16 -17.30 2.20 -12.74
C GLY A 16 -16.46 2.19 -11.47
N VAL A 17 -16.98 1.63 -10.38
CA VAL A 17 -16.27 1.51 -9.10
C VAL A 17 -15.10 0.52 -9.20
N THR A 18 -15.29 -0.66 -9.81
CA THR A 18 -14.21 -1.62 -10.02
C THR A 18 -13.12 -1.09 -10.95
N VAL A 19 -13.50 -0.29 -11.96
CA VAL A 19 -12.57 0.34 -12.90
C VAL A 19 -11.98 1.65 -12.35
N ALA A 20 -12.49 2.20 -11.26
CA ALA A 20 -11.87 3.35 -10.61
C ALA A 20 -10.59 2.98 -9.86
N ALA A 21 -10.53 1.77 -9.30
CA ALA A 21 -9.44 1.26 -8.47
C ALA A 21 -8.07 1.32 -9.16
N VAL A 22 -7.08 1.86 -8.45
CA VAL A 22 -5.68 1.97 -8.88
C VAL A 22 -4.83 0.87 -8.26
N SER A 23 -4.15 0.06 -9.06
CA SER A 23 -3.35 -1.03 -8.53
C SER A 23 -1.97 -0.57 -8.00
N PRO A 24 -1.72 -0.70 -6.68
CA PRO A 24 -0.41 -0.39 -6.10
C PRO A 24 0.64 -1.41 -6.53
N ALA A 25 0.28 -2.68 -6.78
CA ALA A 25 1.24 -3.73 -7.13
C ALA A 25 2.09 -3.41 -8.37
N VAL A 26 1.52 -2.71 -9.36
CA VAL A 26 2.23 -2.28 -10.58
C VAL A 26 2.97 -0.95 -10.35
N THR A 27 2.34 -0.02 -9.64
CA THR A 27 2.81 1.36 -9.53
C THR A 27 3.90 1.52 -8.47
N VAL A 28 3.75 0.85 -7.32
CA VAL A 28 4.62 0.96 -6.14
C VAL A 28 6.07 0.58 -6.46
N PRO A 29 6.39 -0.56 -7.11
CA PRO A 29 7.78 -0.91 -7.43
C PRO A 29 8.44 0.11 -8.36
N CYS A 30 7.67 0.63 -9.34
CA CYS A 30 8.16 1.67 -10.23
C CYS A 30 8.49 2.97 -9.49
N LEU A 31 7.64 3.35 -8.52
CA LEU A 31 7.82 4.53 -7.69
C LEU A 31 8.99 4.39 -6.72
N PHE A 32 9.19 3.24 -6.10
CA PHE A 32 10.36 3.00 -5.24
C PHE A 32 11.66 3.09 -6.02
N ARG A 33 11.72 2.53 -7.24
CA ARG A 33 12.90 2.66 -8.10
C ARG A 33 13.19 4.12 -8.50
N LEU A 34 12.15 4.93 -8.70
CA LEU A 34 12.30 6.38 -8.98
C LEU A 34 12.74 7.14 -7.72
N ARG A 35 12.14 6.84 -6.57
CA ARG A 35 12.47 7.38 -5.25
C ARG A 35 13.95 7.12 -4.91
N GLY A 36 14.43 5.89 -5.06
CA GLY A 36 15.82 5.51 -4.81
C GLY A 36 16.84 6.17 -5.74
N LYS A 37 16.40 6.68 -6.89
CA LYS A 37 17.23 7.49 -7.81
C LYS A 37 17.12 9.00 -7.57
N GLY A 38 16.38 9.42 -6.54
CA GLY A 38 16.16 10.82 -6.18
C GLY A 38 15.09 11.54 -7.02
N TYR A 39 14.31 10.84 -7.85
CA TYR A 39 13.28 11.48 -8.69
C TYR A 39 11.99 11.74 -7.90
N GLY A 40 11.55 13.01 -7.85
CA GLY A 40 10.29 13.42 -7.24
C GLY A 40 10.27 13.38 -5.71
N THR A 41 11.43 13.14 -5.07
CA THR A 41 11.54 13.01 -3.61
C THR A 41 11.33 14.33 -2.88
N ALA A 42 11.84 15.46 -3.43
CA ALA A 42 11.69 16.78 -2.82
C ALA A 42 10.23 17.22 -2.61
N LYS A 43 9.31 16.74 -3.44
CA LYS A 43 7.87 17.04 -3.35
C LYS A 43 7.05 15.86 -2.81
N GLY A 44 7.69 14.77 -2.41
CA GLY A 44 7.02 13.57 -1.92
C GLY A 44 6.08 12.92 -2.93
N ILE A 45 6.31 13.07 -4.25
CA ILE A 45 5.40 12.57 -5.29
C ILE A 45 5.20 11.05 -5.20
N PRO A 46 6.26 10.21 -5.02
CA PRO A 46 6.08 8.78 -4.83
C PRO A 46 5.20 8.45 -3.63
N THR A 47 5.43 9.07 -2.47
CA THR A 47 4.65 8.84 -1.25
C THR A 47 3.19 9.27 -1.41
N LEU A 48 2.95 10.41 -2.08
CA LEU A 48 1.61 10.88 -2.39
C LEU A 48 0.84 9.87 -3.25
N ILE A 49 1.45 9.33 -4.31
CA ILE A 49 0.78 8.37 -5.19
C ILE A 49 0.46 7.07 -4.44
N ILE A 50 1.39 6.58 -3.61
CA ILE A 50 1.17 5.37 -2.79
C ILE A 50 0.00 5.59 -1.82
N ALA A 51 -0.06 6.74 -1.16
CA ALA A 51 -1.16 7.08 -0.24
C ALA A 51 -2.51 7.18 -0.97
N ILE A 52 -2.56 7.82 -2.15
CA ILE A 52 -3.77 7.92 -2.96
C ILE A 52 -4.24 6.52 -3.39
N SER A 53 -3.32 5.66 -3.86
CA SER A 53 -3.64 4.30 -4.30
C SER A 53 -4.28 3.47 -3.19
N GLY A 54 -3.77 3.55 -1.96
CA GLY A 54 -4.34 2.80 -0.83
C GLY A 54 -5.75 3.26 -0.45
N ILE A 55 -6.02 4.57 -0.46
CA ILE A 55 -7.36 5.11 -0.19
C ILE A 55 -8.34 4.76 -1.32
N ASP A 56 -7.89 4.88 -2.57
CA ASP A 56 -8.68 4.58 -3.76
C ASP A 56 -9.08 3.10 -3.82
N ASP A 57 -8.17 2.18 -3.49
CA ASP A 57 -8.46 0.75 -3.39
C ASP A 57 -9.47 0.46 -2.27
N ALA A 58 -9.27 1.03 -1.08
CA ALA A 58 -10.20 0.86 0.04
C ALA A 58 -11.62 1.35 -0.30
N ALA A 59 -11.72 2.54 -0.90
CA ALA A 59 -12.99 3.11 -1.32
C ALA A 59 -13.66 2.28 -2.44
N SER A 60 -12.87 1.74 -3.37
CA SER A 60 -13.38 0.94 -4.48
C SER A 60 -13.92 -0.40 -4.02
N VAL A 61 -13.21 -1.09 -3.12
CA VAL A 61 -13.69 -2.34 -2.51
C VAL A 61 -14.98 -2.11 -1.72
N ALA A 62 -15.04 -1.02 -0.94
CA ALA A 62 -16.25 -0.63 -0.20
C ALA A 62 -17.44 -0.37 -1.14
N GLY A 63 -17.22 0.44 -2.17
CA GLY A 63 -18.26 0.79 -3.14
C GLY A 63 -18.76 -0.43 -3.92
N PHE A 64 -17.85 -1.34 -4.29
CA PHE A 64 -18.21 -2.59 -4.93
C PHE A 64 -19.09 -3.44 -4.01
N GLY A 65 -18.71 -3.62 -2.75
CA GLY A 65 -19.49 -4.37 -1.77
C GLY A 65 -20.91 -3.84 -1.59
N ILE A 66 -21.08 -2.52 -1.49
CA ILE A 66 -22.39 -1.86 -1.36
C ILE A 66 -23.24 -2.11 -2.61
N ILE A 67 -22.68 -1.89 -3.79
CA ILE A 67 -23.41 -2.02 -5.05
C ILE A 67 -23.77 -3.49 -5.32
N SER A 68 -22.85 -4.43 -5.08
CA SER A 68 -23.10 -5.87 -5.19
C SER A 68 -24.19 -6.32 -4.22
N SER A 69 -24.14 -5.85 -2.97
CA SER A 69 -25.20 -6.15 -1.99
C SER A 69 -26.55 -5.65 -2.49
N ILE A 70 -26.65 -4.42 -2.99
CA ILE A 70 -27.93 -3.90 -3.54
C ILE A 70 -28.37 -4.71 -4.78
N MET A 71 -27.43 -5.08 -5.65
CA MET A 71 -27.71 -5.78 -6.92
C MET A 71 -28.24 -7.20 -6.70
N PHE A 72 -27.71 -7.93 -5.72
CA PHE A 72 -28.01 -9.34 -5.49
C PHE A 72 -28.92 -9.59 -4.27
N SER A 73 -29.57 -8.56 -3.75
CA SER A 73 -30.49 -8.70 -2.62
C SER A 73 -31.92 -9.04 -3.04
N HIS A 74 -32.50 -9.98 -2.32
CA HIS A 74 -33.79 -10.60 -2.63
C HIS A 74 -34.99 -9.88 -1.99
N ASP A 75 -34.73 -8.90 -1.12
CA ASP A 75 -35.75 -8.25 -0.29
C ASP A 75 -36.34 -6.98 -0.91
N SER A 76 -37.40 -6.48 -0.27
CA SER A 76 -38.10 -5.23 -0.66
C SER A 76 -37.14 -4.05 -0.90
N LEU A 77 -37.53 -3.12 -1.79
CA LEU A 77 -36.78 -1.89 -2.10
C LEU A 77 -36.31 -1.12 -0.85
N LEU A 78 -37.11 -1.15 0.22
CA LEU A 78 -36.80 -0.46 1.47
C LEU A 78 -35.66 -1.16 2.24
N TYR A 79 -35.63 -2.49 2.21
CA TYR A 79 -34.52 -3.27 2.74
C TYR A 79 -33.23 -3.05 1.94
N GLN A 80 -33.30 -3.04 0.60
CA GLN A 80 -32.13 -2.78 -0.27
C GLN A 80 -31.49 -1.41 -0.01
N ILE A 81 -32.31 -0.37 0.20
CA ILE A 81 -31.82 0.98 0.50
C ILE A 81 -31.14 1.03 1.88
N VAL A 82 -31.63 0.29 2.87
CA VAL A 82 -31.06 0.24 4.22
C VAL A 82 -29.82 -0.66 4.29
N GLN A 83 -29.80 -1.74 3.52
CA GLN A 83 -28.74 -2.75 3.52
C GLN A 83 -27.41 -2.18 3.05
N GLY A 84 -27.40 -1.28 2.07
CA GLY A 84 -26.20 -0.58 1.62
C GLY A 84 -25.49 0.15 2.78
N PRO A 85 -26.08 1.19 3.39
CA PRO A 85 -25.54 1.87 4.56
C PRO A 85 -25.25 0.94 5.74
N LEU A 86 -26.12 -0.05 6.00
CA LEU A 86 -25.92 -1.01 7.08
C LEU A 86 -24.66 -1.85 6.86
N SER A 87 -24.39 -2.31 5.63
CA SER A 87 -23.19 -3.07 5.30
C SER A 87 -21.91 -2.25 5.55
N VAL A 88 -21.95 -0.94 5.27
CA VAL A 88 -20.83 -0.02 5.53
C VAL A 88 -20.58 0.13 7.01
N VAL A 89 -21.64 0.39 7.78
CA VAL A 89 -21.54 0.58 9.24
C VAL A 89 -21.07 -0.70 9.92
N MET A 90 -21.60 -1.86 9.53
CA MET A 90 -21.20 -3.15 10.09
C MET A 90 -19.77 -3.52 9.71
N GLY A 91 -19.39 -3.34 8.45
CA GLY A 91 -18.02 -3.60 7.97
C GLY A 91 -16.99 -2.72 8.67
N LEU A 92 -17.21 -1.39 8.69
CA LEU A 92 -16.32 -0.46 9.40
C LEU A 92 -16.33 -0.69 10.91
N GLY A 93 -17.50 -0.93 11.50
CA GLY A 93 -17.64 -1.18 12.93
C GLY A 93 -16.87 -2.42 13.37
N PHE A 94 -17.04 -3.53 12.65
CA PHE A 94 -16.29 -4.76 12.91
C PHE A 94 -14.79 -4.55 12.69
N GLY A 95 -14.38 -3.94 11.58
CA GLY A 95 -12.96 -3.75 11.30
C GLY A 95 -12.26 -2.81 12.27
N VAL A 96 -12.90 -1.72 12.69
CA VAL A 96 -12.37 -0.85 13.75
C VAL A 96 -12.27 -1.61 15.07
N LEU A 97 -13.32 -2.34 15.46
CA LEU A 97 -13.31 -3.15 16.68
C LEU A 97 -12.17 -4.18 16.65
N TRP A 98 -12.03 -4.91 15.55
CA TRP A 98 -10.99 -5.92 15.38
C TRP A 98 -9.59 -5.32 15.36
N GLY A 99 -9.40 -4.18 14.68
CA GLY A 99 -8.13 -3.48 14.64
C GLY A 99 -7.72 -2.88 15.98
N VAL A 100 -8.69 -2.41 16.78
CA VAL A 100 -8.46 -2.01 18.18
C VAL A 100 -8.13 -3.23 19.04
N LEU A 101 -8.80 -4.37 18.83
CA LEU A 101 -8.44 -5.60 19.53
C LEU A 101 -7.00 -6.03 19.23
N ALA A 102 -6.55 -5.88 17.98
CA ALA A 102 -5.18 -6.16 17.54
C ALA A 102 -4.13 -5.20 18.14
N LYS A 103 -4.57 -4.10 18.76
CA LYS A 103 -3.71 -3.23 19.57
C LYS A 103 -3.37 -3.87 20.93
N TYR A 104 -4.34 -4.55 21.54
CA TYR A 104 -4.25 -5.10 22.90
C TYR A 104 -3.74 -6.54 22.92
N VAL A 105 -4.05 -7.31 21.88
CA VAL A 105 -3.60 -8.70 21.69
C VAL A 105 -2.64 -8.70 20.49
N PRO A 106 -1.39 -9.19 20.57
CA PRO A 106 -0.63 -9.81 21.67
C PRO A 106 0.15 -8.80 22.54
N GLU A 107 0.57 -9.20 23.74
CA GLU A 107 1.42 -8.39 24.62
C GLU A 107 2.72 -7.97 23.94
N ARG A 108 3.15 -6.72 24.16
CA ARG A 108 4.29 -6.09 23.47
C ARG A 108 5.62 -6.83 23.66
N ASN A 109 5.77 -7.55 24.76
CA ASN A 109 7.01 -8.23 25.14
C ASN A 109 7.02 -9.73 24.78
N ASP A 110 6.00 -10.23 24.07
CA ASP A 110 5.97 -11.63 23.66
C ASP A 110 6.91 -11.85 22.44
N PRO A 111 7.85 -12.82 22.49
CA PRO A 111 8.68 -13.17 21.34
C PRO A 111 7.88 -13.58 20.09
N PHE A 112 6.62 -14.02 20.24
CA PHE A 112 5.76 -14.42 19.12
C PHE A 112 4.75 -13.34 18.69
N VAL A 113 4.98 -12.07 19.03
CA VAL A 113 4.06 -10.97 18.70
C VAL A 113 3.79 -10.83 17.20
N VAL A 114 4.79 -11.04 16.35
CA VAL A 114 4.67 -10.93 14.88
C VAL A 114 3.75 -12.02 14.31
N PRO A 115 4.03 -13.33 14.48
CA PRO A 115 3.17 -14.38 13.92
C PRO A 115 1.76 -14.35 14.51
N MET A 116 1.58 -13.98 15.78
CA MET A 116 0.25 -13.84 16.37
C MET A 116 -0.55 -12.68 15.75
N ARG A 117 0.08 -11.53 15.47
CA ARG A 117 -0.57 -10.42 14.75
C ARG A 117 -0.95 -10.80 13.32
N VAL A 118 -0.08 -11.54 12.63
CA VAL A 118 -0.36 -12.08 11.28
C VAL A 118 -1.56 -13.03 11.33
N LEU A 119 -1.55 -14.00 12.26
CA LEU A 119 -2.64 -14.95 12.44
C LEU A 119 -3.96 -14.26 12.78
N MET A 120 -3.91 -13.24 13.63
CA MET A 120 -5.11 -12.48 14.02
C MET A 120 -5.69 -11.67 12.86
N LEU A 121 -4.86 -11.03 12.04
CA LEU A 121 -5.33 -10.33 10.84
C LEU A 121 -5.86 -11.29 9.79
N PHE A 122 -5.15 -12.40 9.54
CA PHE A 122 -5.55 -13.39 8.55
C PHE A 122 -6.84 -14.11 8.97
N GLY A 123 -6.88 -14.65 10.18
CA GLY A 123 -8.04 -15.33 10.74
C GLY A 123 -9.24 -14.39 10.91
N GLY A 124 -9.01 -13.17 11.42
CA GLY A 124 -10.05 -12.15 11.52
C GLY A 124 -10.60 -11.73 10.16
N GLY A 125 -9.74 -11.66 9.14
CA GLY A 125 -10.14 -11.38 7.77
C GLY A 125 -11.02 -12.50 7.18
N LEU A 126 -10.64 -13.77 7.38
CA LEU A 126 -11.46 -14.91 6.96
C LEU A 126 -12.82 -14.93 7.66
N ILE A 127 -12.85 -14.70 8.97
CA ILE A 127 -14.10 -14.61 9.75
C ILE A 127 -14.95 -13.45 9.24
N ALA A 128 -14.36 -12.29 8.93
CA ALA A 128 -15.10 -11.15 8.40
C ALA A 128 -15.74 -11.46 7.04
N VAL A 129 -14.99 -12.08 6.12
CA VAL A 129 -15.49 -12.41 4.78
C VAL A 129 -16.58 -13.48 4.85
N LEU A 130 -16.27 -14.66 5.41
CA LEU A 130 -17.21 -15.78 5.51
C LEU A 130 -18.42 -15.45 6.40
N GLY A 131 -18.17 -14.72 7.49
CA GLY A 131 -19.21 -14.26 8.40
C GLY A 131 -20.16 -13.28 7.71
N SER A 132 -19.65 -12.34 6.92
CA SER A 132 -20.50 -11.38 6.20
C SER A 132 -21.41 -12.03 5.17
N GLU A 133 -20.93 -13.10 4.53
CA GLU A 133 -21.67 -13.89 3.56
C GLU A 133 -22.82 -14.66 4.23
N SER A 134 -22.55 -15.30 5.37
CA SER A 134 -23.60 -15.97 6.15
C SER A 134 -24.68 -15.05 6.73
N ILE A 135 -24.38 -13.76 6.91
CA ILE A 135 -25.34 -12.75 7.39
C ILE A 135 -26.13 -12.11 6.23
N GLY A 136 -25.81 -12.42 4.97
CA GLY A 136 -26.43 -11.80 3.80
C GLY A 136 -25.96 -10.36 3.53
N LEU A 137 -24.80 -9.98 4.10
CA LEU A 137 -24.16 -8.67 3.93
C LEU A 137 -22.82 -8.82 3.21
N GLY A 138 -22.80 -9.41 2.02
CA GLY A 138 -21.55 -9.75 1.30
C GLY A 138 -20.58 -8.57 1.07
N GLY A 139 -21.08 -7.32 1.10
CA GLY A 139 -20.23 -6.12 1.01
C GLY A 139 -19.49 -5.75 2.31
N ALA A 140 -19.95 -6.22 3.47
CA ALA A 140 -19.39 -5.85 4.77
C ALA A 140 -18.04 -6.53 5.05
N GLY A 141 -17.84 -7.76 4.58
CA GLY A 141 -16.64 -8.56 4.84
C GLY A 141 -15.36 -7.94 4.28
N PRO A 142 -15.26 -7.68 2.96
CA PRO A 142 -14.08 -7.02 2.38
C PRO A 142 -13.78 -5.66 3.03
N LEU A 143 -14.81 -4.89 3.35
CA LEU A 143 -14.67 -3.60 4.03
C LEU A 143 -14.13 -3.74 5.45
N ALA A 144 -14.58 -4.76 6.18
CA ALA A 144 -14.05 -5.12 7.50
C ALA A 144 -12.58 -5.52 7.44
N VAL A 145 -12.15 -6.29 6.44
CA VAL A 145 -10.72 -6.67 6.28
C VAL A 145 -9.84 -5.42 6.07
N VAL A 146 -10.24 -4.53 5.16
CA VAL A 146 -9.46 -3.33 4.84
C VAL A 146 -9.40 -2.38 6.05
N SER A 147 -10.53 -2.14 6.71
CA SER A 147 -10.57 -1.27 7.89
C SER A 147 -9.83 -1.87 9.09
N ALA A 148 -9.89 -3.20 9.31
CA ALA A 148 -9.11 -3.89 10.33
C ALA A 148 -7.60 -3.77 10.08
N ALA A 149 -7.15 -3.98 8.83
CA ALA A 149 -5.74 -3.83 8.47
C ALA A 149 -5.25 -2.39 8.68
N PHE A 150 -6.02 -1.40 8.25
CA PHE A 150 -5.67 0.01 8.42
C PHE A 150 -5.57 0.40 9.90
N VAL A 151 -6.57 0.07 10.71
CA VAL A 151 -6.61 0.41 12.15
C VAL A 151 -5.52 -0.33 12.93
N SER A 152 -5.21 -1.58 12.55
CA SER A 152 -4.13 -2.36 13.18
C SER A 152 -2.77 -1.75 12.87
N CYS A 153 -2.47 -1.47 11.59
CA CYS A 153 -1.23 -0.81 11.19
C CYS A 153 -1.07 0.55 11.87
N TYR A 154 -2.12 1.37 11.88
CA TYR A 154 -2.10 2.65 12.59
C TYR A 154 -1.84 2.47 14.09
N SER A 155 -2.53 1.52 14.73
CA SER A 155 -2.35 1.23 16.16
C SER A 155 -0.94 0.77 16.48
N TRP A 156 -0.30 -0.04 15.63
CA TRP A 156 1.07 -0.53 15.80
C TRP A 156 2.13 0.53 15.57
N THR A 157 1.92 1.44 14.61
CA THR A 157 2.83 2.59 14.43
C THR A 157 2.86 3.51 15.65
N GLN A 158 1.73 3.72 16.33
CA GLN A 158 1.71 4.44 17.60
C GLN A 158 2.47 3.73 18.73
N GLN A 159 2.77 2.44 18.59
CA GLN A 159 3.54 1.67 19.58
C GLN A 159 5.06 1.74 19.34
N GLY A 160 5.50 2.49 18.33
CA GLY A 160 6.92 2.65 17.99
C GLY A 160 7.42 1.76 16.86
N TRP A 161 6.53 1.05 16.16
CA TRP A 161 6.91 0.35 14.92
C TRP A 161 6.97 1.35 13.77
N GLU A 162 8.04 1.30 12.98
CA GLU A 162 8.13 2.12 11.78
C GLU A 162 7.09 1.69 10.75
N PHE A 163 6.49 2.65 10.04
CA PHE A 163 5.45 2.37 9.05
C PHE A 163 6.00 1.55 7.86
N GLU A 164 7.25 1.78 7.48
CA GLU A 164 7.90 1.12 6.32
C GLU A 164 8.58 -0.23 6.69
N GLU A 165 8.88 -0.50 7.97
CA GLU A 165 9.57 -1.72 8.44
C GLU A 165 8.68 -2.64 9.30
N ASN A 166 7.37 -2.64 9.07
CA ASN A 166 6.45 -3.47 9.84
C ASN A 166 6.59 -4.97 9.45
N PRO A 167 7.04 -5.87 10.35
CA PRO A 167 7.24 -7.28 10.02
C PRO A 167 5.94 -8.02 9.66
N VAL A 168 4.78 -7.54 10.13
CA VAL A 168 3.47 -8.09 9.73
C VAL A 168 3.19 -7.77 8.26
N ALA A 169 3.54 -6.57 7.79
CA ALA A 169 3.39 -6.21 6.39
C ALA A 169 4.26 -7.10 5.49
N THR A 170 5.51 -7.34 5.89
CA THR A 170 6.42 -8.27 5.18
C THR A 170 5.84 -9.69 5.08
N ALA A 171 5.21 -10.21 6.13
CA ALA A 171 4.56 -11.51 6.08
C ALA A 171 3.41 -11.55 5.06
N PHE A 172 2.57 -10.52 5.01
CA PHE A 172 1.51 -10.40 4.00
C PHE A 172 2.07 -10.21 2.58
N GLU A 173 3.23 -9.55 2.41
CA GLU A 173 3.92 -9.50 1.12
C GLU A 173 4.40 -10.88 0.65
N ILE A 174 4.90 -11.71 1.57
CA ILE A 174 5.29 -13.10 1.26
C ILE A 174 4.06 -13.92 0.85
N PHE A 175 2.95 -13.81 1.58
CA PHE A 175 1.69 -14.46 1.18
C PHE A 175 1.22 -13.97 -0.18
N TRP A 176 1.27 -12.66 -0.41
CA TRP A 176 0.89 -12.07 -1.68
C TRP A 176 1.75 -12.60 -2.84
N MET A 177 3.04 -12.86 -2.64
CA MET A 177 3.90 -13.47 -3.67
C MET A 177 3.40 -14.83 -4.15
N VAL A 178 2.72 -15.60 -3.29
CA VAL A 178 2.12 -16.89 -3.61
C VAL A 178 0.72 -16.73 -4.22
N PHE A 179 -0.11 -15.85 -3.64
CA PHE A 179 -1.49 -15.65 -4.10
C PHE A 179 -1.60 -14.84 -5.39
N GLU A 180 -0.68 -13.92 -5.66
CA GLU A 180 -0.71 -13.05 -6.84
C GLU A 180 -0.70 -13.85 -8.16
N PRO A 181 0.23 -14.79 -8.41
CA PRO A 181 0.20 -15.59 -9.63
C PRO A 181 -1.05 -16.48 -9.75
N ILE A 182 -1.54 -17.02 -8.63
CA ILE A 182 -2.74 -17.86 -8.60
C ILE A 182 -3.97 -17.04 -8.99
N LEU A 183 -4.13 -15.85 -8.39
CA LEU A 183 -5.24 -14.96 -8.63
C LEU A 183 -5.30 -14.55 -10.11
N PHE A 184 -4.19 -14.06 -10.68
CA PHE A 184 -4.16 -13.71 -12.11
C PHE A 184 -4.33 -14.91 -13.03
N GLY A 185 -3.80 -16.09 -12.65
CA GLY A 185 -4.02 -17.34 -13.37
C GLY A 185 -5.51 -17.71 -13.43
N LEU A 186 -6.19 -17.73 -12.28
CA LEU A 186 -7.61 -18.03 -12.17
C LEU A 186 -8.48 -17.01 -12.92
N THR A 187 -8.22 -15.71 -12.76
CA THR A 187 -8.90 -14.66 -13.54
C THR A 187 -8.77 -14.90 -15.04
N GLY A 188 -7.60 -15.35 -15.51
CA GLY A 188 -7.37 -15.69 -16.91
C GLY A 188 -8.19 -16.89 -17.38
N THR A 189 -8.37 -17.92 -16.54
CA THR A 189 -9.17 -19.11 -16.87
C THR A 189 -10.67 -18.86 -16.96
N MET A 190 -11.18 -17.80 -16.32
CA MET A 190 -12.60 -17.46 -16.33
C MET A 190 -13.06 -16.85 -17.66
N ILE A 191 -12.13 -16.48 -18.53
CA ILE A 191 -12.44 -15.88 -19.83
C ILE A 191 -12.72 -16.97 -20.85
N LYS A 192 -13.95 -16.99 -21.35
CA LYS A 192 -14.33 -17.84 -22.48
C LYS A 192 -14.12 -17.08 -23.78
N MET A 193 -13.06 -17.43 -24.50
CA MET A 193 -12.74 -16.82 -25.80
C MET A 193 -13.81 -17.10 -26.86
N ASP A 194 -14.54 -18.21 -26.73
CA ASP A 194 -15.58 -18.61 -27.69
C ASP A 194 -16.86 -17.77 -27.57
N GLU A 195 -17.11 -17.14 -26.41
CA GLU A 195 -18.29 -16.29 -26.15
C GLU A 195 -17.97 -14.79 -26.38
N LEU A 196 -16.73 -14.47 -26.75
CA LEU A 196 -16.26 -13.09 -26.95
C LEU A 196 -16.51 -12.59 -28.37
N ASP A 197 -17.64 -11.91 -28.56
CA ASP A 197 -17.92 -11.22 -29.82
C ASP A 197 -16.84 -10.15 -30.15
N PRO A 198 -16.16 -10.24 -31.31
CA PRO A 198 -15.10 -9.29 -31.68
C PRO A 198 -15.54 -7.83 -31.70
N GLN A 199 -16.82 -7.58 -32.01
CA GLN A 199 -17.40 -6.23 -32.01
C GLN A 199 -17.51 -5.65 -30.59
N ASN A 200 -17.83 -6.48 -29.59
CA ASN A 200 -17.95 -6.05 -28.21
C ASN A 200 -16.56 -5.74 -27.63
N VAL A 201 -15.54 -6.53 -27.97
CA VAL A 201 -14.15 -6.29 -27.55
C VAL A 201 -13.64 -4.92 -28.00
N TRP A 202 -13.84 -4.54 -29.28
CA TRP A 202 -13.40 -3.22 -29.76
C TRP A 202 -14.15 -2.06 -29.06
N LYS A 203 -15.46 -2.20 -28.82
CA LYS A 203 -16.24 -1.21 -28.07
C LYS A 203 -15.71 -1.06 -26.63
N VAL A 204 -15.36 -2.17 -25.97
CA VAL A 204 -14.77 -2.16 -24.62
C VAL A 204 -13.43 -1.41 -24.63
N ILE A 205 -12.54 -1.72 -25.57
CA ILE A 205 -11.24 -1.03 -25.70
C ILE A 205 -11.46 0.47 -25.91
N GLY A 206 -12.34 0.87 -26.83
CA GLY A 206 -12.65 2.28 -27.08
C GLY A 206 -13.21 3.01 -25.85
N ALA A 207 -14.09 2.34 -25.10
CA ALA A 207 -14.63 2.87 -23.85
C ALA A 207 -13.55 3.04 -22.78
N LEU A 208 -12.65 2.07 -22.64
CA LEU A 208 -11.53 2.13 -21.70
C LEU A 208 -10.59 3.29 -22.03
N VAL A 209 -10.14 3.40 -23.29
CA VAL A 209 -9.25 4.49 -23.73
C VAL A 209 -9.90 5.87 -23.50
N THR A 210 -11.19 6.00 -23.82
CA THR A 210 -11.93 7.24 -23.58
C THR A 210 -12.00 7.56 -22.08
N GLY A 211 -12.30 6.56 -21.25
CA GLY A 211 -12.31 6.69 -19.79
C GLY A 211 -10.95 7.10 -19.22
N PHE A 212 -9.85 6.55 -19.76
CA PHE A 212 -8.50 6.94 -19.38
C PHE A 212 -8.20 8.40 -19.68
N VAL A 213 -8.54 8.86 -20.88
CA VAL A 213 -8.33 10.26 -21.28
C VAL A 213 -9.12 11.20 -20.37
N ILE A 214 -10.39 10.90 -20.12
CA ILE A 214 -11.23 11.71 -19.22
C ILE A 214 -10.65 11.73 -17.80
N ARG A 215 -10.22 10.58 -17.26
CA ARG A 215 -9.64 10.52 -15.91
C ARG A 215 -8.35 11.33 -15.83
N ILE A 216 -7.46 11.23 -16.83
CA ILE A 216 -6.22 12.04 -16.87
C ILE A 216 -6.55 13.54 -16.88
N LEU A 217 -7.47 13.98 -17.74
CA LEU A 217 -7.88 15.39 -17.81
C LEU A 217 -8.46 15.86 -16.48
N PHE A 218 -9.35 15.07 -15.88
CA PHE A 218 -9.96 15.39 -14.60
C PHE A 218 -8.94 15.48 -13.46
N THR A 219 -8.01 14.53 -13.37
CA THR A 219 -6.95 14.54 -12.35
C THR A 219 -6.03 15.76 -12.50
N ILE A 220 -5.73 16.20 -13.73
CA ILE A 220 -4.95 17.42 -13.98
C ILE A 220 -5.72 18.66 -13.50
N VAL A 221 -7.03 18.73 -13.78
CA VAL A 221 -7.90 19.84 -13.35
C VAL A 221 -8.02 19.89 -11.82
N VAL A 222 -8.26 18.76 -11.16
CA VAL A 222 -8.30 18.68 -9.69
C VAL A 222 -6.96 19.07 -9.07
N SER A 223 -5.84 18.74 -9.74
CA SER A 223 -4.48 19.08 -9.30
C SER A 223 -4.08 20.54 -9.61
N TRP A 224 -4.99 21.40 -10.09
CA TRP A 224 -4.66 22.77 -10.50
C TRP A 224 -3.99 23.57 -9.37
N ARG A 225 -4.51 23.43 -8.14
CA ARG A 225 -4.05 24.16 -6.94
C ARG A 225 -2.80 23.55 -6.28
N SER A 226 -2.29 22.41 -6.75
CA SER A 226 -1.14 21.76 -6.14
C SER A 226 0.18 22.45 -6.51
N ARG A 227 1.21 22.34 -5.65
CA ARG A 227 2.56 22.88 -5.88
C ARG A 227 3.38 22.07 -6.91
N LEU A 228 2.73 21.20 -7.69
CA LEU A 228 3.35 20.38 -8.73
C LEU A 228 3.49 21.14 -10.05
N ASN A 229 4.55 20.85 -10.80
CA ASN A 229 4.73 21.36 -12.16
C ASN A 229 3.75 20.66 -13.12
N THR A 230 3.40 21.26 -14.27
CA THR A 230 2.49 20.65 -15.26
C THR A 230 2.98 19.27 -15.72
N LYS A 231 4.31 19.09 -15.83
CA LYS A 231 4.92 17.77 -16.12
C LYS A 231 4.71 16.76 -14.99
N GLU A 232 4.84 17.20 -13.74
CA GLU A 232 4.63 16.34 -12.57
C GLU A 232 3.14 16.00 -12.40
N LYS A 233 2.22 16.92 -12.70
CA LYS A 233 0.76 16.68 -12.69
C LYS A 233 0.37 15.59 -13.69
N VAL A 234 0.91 15.66 -14.91
CA VAL A 234 0.69 14.62 -15.93
C VAL A 234 1.29 13.28 -15.48
N PHE A 235 2.49 13.27 -14.90
CA PHE A 235 3.09 12.05 -14.36
C PHE A 235 2.23 11.42 -13.25
N VAL A 236 1.76 12.21 -12.28
CA VAL A 236 0.85 11.74 -11.22
C VAL A 236 -0.43 11.17 -11.83
N SER A 237 -1.03 11.89 -12.78
CA SER A 237 -2.26 11.44 -13.43
C SER A 237 -2.07 10.12 -14.17
N LEU A 238 -0.94 9.92 -14.86
CA LEU A 238 -0.61 8.66 -15.53
C LEU A 238 -0.32 7.52 -14.56
N SER A 239 0.37 7.80 -13.45
CA SER A 239 0.67 6.79 -12.43
C SER A 239 -0.59 6.20 -11.80
N LEU A 240 -1.64 7.00 -11.67
CA LEU A 240 -2.93 6.60 -11.12
C LEU A 240 -3.81 5.83 -12.12
N MET A 241 -3.30 5.50 -13.31
CA MET A 241 -4.06 4.77 -14.34
C MET A 241 -3.80 3.26 -14.31
N ALA A 242 -2.83 2.76 -13.55
CA ALA A 242 -2.52 1.34 -13.50
C ALA A 242 -3.69 0.55 -12.90
N LYS A 243 -4.14 -0.51 -13.59
CA LYS A 243 -5.22 -1.39 -13.14
C LYS A 243 -4.77 -2.84 -13.18
N ALA A 244 -4.97 -3.57 -12.07
CA ALA A 244 -4.57 -4.97 -11.96
C ALA A 244 -5.31 -5.68 -10.80
N SER A 245 -4.81 -5.55 -9.59
CA SER A 245 -5.15 -6.40 -8.43
C SER A 245 -6.63 -6.38 -8.01
N VAL A 246 -7.20 -5.20 -7.74
CA VAL A 246 -8.61 -5.09 -7.30
C VAL A 246 -9.57 -5.59 -8.37
N GLN A 247 -9.25 -5.35 -9.64
CA GLN A 247 -10.05 -5.84 -10.75
C GLN A 247 -10.00 -7.35 -10.87
N ALA A 248 -8.79 -7.92 -10.79
CA ALA A 248 -8.62 -9.37 -10.89
C ALA A 248 -9.36 -10.11 -9.76
N ALA A 249 -9.35 -9.53 -8.54
CA ALA A 249 -10.04 -10.09 -7.39
C ALA A 249 -11.58 -9.97 -7.48
N LEU A 250 -12.10 -8.83 -7.94
CA LEU A 250 -13.54 -8.55 -7.93
C LEU A 250 -14.25 -8.91 -9.23
N CYS A 251 -13.52 -9.17 -10.33
CA CYS A 251 -14.13 -9.37 -11.64
C CYS A 251 -14.99 -10.63 -11.76
N THR A 252 -14.70 -11.67 -10.97
CA THR A 252 -15.43 -12.95 -11.03
C THR A 252 -16.68 -12.93 -10.15
N VAL A 253 -16.67 -12.12 -9.09
CA VAL A 253 -17.72 -12.13 -8.05
C VAL A 253 -19.14 -12.01 -8.63
N PRO A 254 -19.48 -11.05 -9.52
CA PRO A 254 -20.84 -10.95 -10.05
C PRO A 254 -21.24 -12.16 -10.90
N LEU A 255 -20.28 -12.79 -11.58
CA LEU A 255 -20.54 -13.97 -12.40
C LEU A 255 -20.77 -15.22 -11.53
N ASP A 256 -20.03 -15.35 -10.44
CA ASP A 256 -20.16 -16.46 -9.49
C ASP A 256 -21.51 -16.39 -8.74
N LEU A 257 -21.91 -15.19 -8.28
CA LEU A 257 -23.22 -14.99 -7.62
C LEU A 257 -24.40 -15.34 -8.53
N ILE A 258 -24.32 -15.05 -9.83
CA ILE A 258 -25.36 -15.42 -10.81
C ILE A 258 -25.38 -16.93 -11.07
N ARG A 259 -24.22 -17.60 -11.02
CA ARG A 259 -24.14 -19.06 -11.18
C ARG A 259 -24.72 -19.81 -10.00
N GLU A 260 -24.47 -19.33 -8.79
CA GLU A 260 -25.02 -19.88 -7.55
C GLU A 260 -26.54 -19.73 -7.49
N SER A 261 -27.06 -18.53 -7.79
CA SER A 261 -28.51 -18.30 -7.84
C SER A 261 -29.22 -19.14 -8.92
N SER A 262 -28.52 -19.43 -10.03
CA SER A 262 -29.05 -20.32 -11.08
C SER A 262 -29.13 -21.80 -10.66
N GLN A 263 -28.33 -22.25 -9.69
CA GLN A 263 -28.31 -23.64 -9.22
C GLN A 263 -29.35 -23.92 -8.12
N GLU A 264 -29.70 -22.93 -7.30
CA GLU A 264 -30.63 -23.11 -6.18
C GLU A 264 -32.11 -23.18 -6.59
N GLY A 265 -32.43 -23.00 -7.88
CA GLY A 265 -33.78 -23.26 -8.42
C GLY A 265 -34.87 -22.31 -7.89
N GLU A 266 -34.50 -21.28 -7.13
CA GLU A 266 -35.43 -20.30 -6.62
C GLU A 266 -35.60 -19.17 -7.65
N ASN A 267 -36.86 -18.81 -7.91
CA ASN A 267 -37.23 -17.71 -8.79
C ASN A 267 -36.68 -16.38 -8.24
N ALA A 268 -35.45 -16.02 -8.56
CA ALA A 268 -34.90 -14.72 -8.17
C ALA A 268 -33.85 -14.20 -9.14
N VAL A 269 -34.29 -13.21 -9.92
CA VAL A 269 -33.50 -12.06 -10.38
C VAL A 269 -32.21 -12.38 -11.11
N GLY A 270 -32.38 -13.01 -12.27
CA GLY A 270 -31.63 -12.66 -13.47
C GLY A 270 -32.67 -12.36 -14.55
N LYS A 271 -32.83 -11.10 -14.97
CA LYS A 271 -33.46 -10.88 -16.27
C LYS A 271 -32.64 -11.64 -17.30
N GLU A 272 -33.26 -12.08 -18.39
CA GLU A 272 -32.68 -12.89 -19.48
C GLU A 272 -31.39 -12.33 -20.14
N GLY A 273 -30.77 -11.27 -19.60
CA GLY A 273 -29.48 -10.68 -20.00
C GLY A 273 -28.46 -10.41 -18.88
N ASP A 274 -28.72 -10.76 -17.60
CA ASP A 274 -27.75 -10.47 -16.51
C ASP A 274 -26.46 -11.31 -16.61
N ARG A 275 -26.54 -12.53 -17.18
CA ARG A 275 -25.36 -13.36 -17.48
C ARG A 275 -24.44 -12.69 -18.51
N GLU A 276 -25.02 -12.14 -19.57
CA GLU A 276 -24.28 -11.44 -20.63
C GLU A 276 -23.63 -10.16 -20.08
N HIS A 277 -24.31 -9.45 -19.18
CA HIS A 277 -23.77 -8.28 -18.49
C HIS A 277 -22.60 -8.63 -17.57
N ALA A 278 -22.68 -9.75 -16.84
CA ALA A 278 -21.59 -10.24 -16.01
C ALA A 278 -20.37 -10.67 -16.83
N GLU A 279 -20.58 -11.31 -17.98
CA GLU A 279 -19.50 -11.68 -18.90
C GLU A 279 -18.85 -10.46 -19.55
N LEU A 280 -19.64 -9.46 -19.92
CA LEU A 280 -19.12 -8.18 -20.41
C LEU A 280 -18.36 -7.41 -19.32
N PHE A 281 -18.83 -7.47 -18.06
CA PHE A 281 -18.13 -6.90 -16.90
C PHE A 281 -16.77 -7.58 -16.68
N LEU A 282 -16.75 -8.91 -16.65
CA LEU A 282 -15.52 -9.71 -16.53
C LEU A 282 -14.55 -9.38 -17.66
N THR A 283 -15.03 -9.42 -18.91
CA THR A 283 -14.25 -9.08 -20.10
C THR A 283 -13.65 -7.68 -20.01
N THR A 284 -14.45 -6.70 -19.58
CA THR A 284 -13.99 -5.31 -19.44
C THR A 284 -12.88 -5.20 -18.40
N CYS A 285 -13.02 -5.87 -17.26
CA CYS A 285 -11.99 -5.91 -16.23
C CYS A 285 -10.69 -6.52 -16.76
N VAL A 286 -10.74 -7.68 -17.41
CA VAL A 286 -9.51 -8.33 -17.90
C VAL A 286 -8.87 -7.52 -19.02
N MET A 287 -9.63 -7.02 -19.99
CA MET A 287 -9.08 -6.17 -21.05
C MET A 287 -8.44 -4.90 -20.50
N SER A 288 -9.01 -4.33 -19.44
CA SER A 288 -8.43 -3.21 -18.70
C SER A 288 -7.08 -3.57 -18.08
N ILE A 289 -6.97 -4.72 -17.39
CA ILE A 289 -5.72 -5.20 -16.80
C ILE A 289 -4.65 -5.41 -17.88
N LEU A 290 -4.99 -6.17 -18.93
CA LEU A 290 -4.08 -6.52 -20.03
C LEU A 290 -3.54 -5.29 -20.75
N LEU A 291 -4.40 -4.28 -20.99
CA LEU A 291 -3.98 -3.07 -21.67
C LEU A 291 -3.10 -2.19 -20.76
N THR A 292 -3.46 -2.04 -19.48
CA THR A 292 -2.98 -0.90 -18.70
C THR A 292 -1.84 -1.22 -17.75
N ALA A 293 -1.78 -2.43 -17.19
CA ALA A 293 -0.65 -2.84 -16.37
C ALA A 293 0.70 -2.72 -17.11
N PRO A 294 0.90 -3.32 -18.31
CA PRO A 294 2.16 -3.19 -19.03
C PRO A 294 2.37 -1.76 -19.58
N SER A 295 1.32 -1.14 -20.14
CA SER A 295 1.43 0.19 -20.74
C SER A 295 1.86 1.24 -19.72
N ILE A 296 1.28 1.25 -18.53
CA ILE A 296 1.62 2.21 -17.47
C ILE A 296 2.99 1.89 -16.86
N ALA A 297 3.36 0.62 -16.67
CA ALA A 297 4.70 0.27 -16.19
C ALA A 297 5.82 0.77 -17.12
N ILE A 298 5.64 0.60 -18.44
CA ILE A 298 6.57 1.13 -19.46
C ILE A 298 6.57 2.66 -19.42
N LEU A 299 5.39 3.28 -19.41
CA LEU A 299 5.26 4.73 -19.42
C LEU A 299 5.89 5.38 -18.19
N MET A 300 5.67 4.83 -17.00
CA MET A 300 6.28 5.28 -15.74
C MET A 300 7.80 5.16 -15.76
N THR A 301 8.33 4.08 -16.34
CA THR A 301 9.77 3.88 -16.47
C THR A 301 10.43 4.92 -17.38
N LEU A 302 9.75 5.28 -18.48
CA LEU A 302 10.27 6.22 -19.48
C LEU A 302 10.04 7.69 -19.10
N LEU A 303 8.86 8.03 -18.57
CA LEU A 303 8.48 9.39 -18.21
C LEU A 303 9.01 9.80 -16.84
N GLY A 304 9.22 8.86 -15.91
CA GLY A 304 9.73 9.17 -14.57
C GLY A 304 10.99 10.04 -14.59
N PRO A 305 12.08 9.63 -15.27
CA PRO A 305 13.31 10.42 -15.34
C PRO A 305 13.17 11.74 -16.11
N ARG A 306 12.21 11.86 -17.03
CA ARG A 306 12.02 13.05 -17.88
C ARG A 306 11.08 14.09 -17.28
N MET A 307 10.13 13.66 -16.46
CA MET A 307 9.05 14.51 -15.93
C MET A 307 9.21 14.85 -14.45
N LEU A 308 9.95 14.03 -13.69
CA LEU A 308 10.22 14.28 -12.28
C LEU A 308 11.52 15.04 -12.08
N THR A 309 11.49 15.98 -11.15
CA THR A 309 12.68 16.71 -10.71
C THR A 309 13.58 15.79 -9.89
N LYS A 310 14.88 15.71 -10.23
CA LYS A 310 15.87 14.93 -9.49
C LYS A 310 16.41 15.75 -8.31
N THR A 311 16.31 15.22 -7.11
CA THR A 311 16.94 15.78 -5.91
C THR A 311 18.38 15.26 -5.82
N THR A 312 19.35 16.15 -5.58
CA THR A 312 20.78 15.82 -5.42
C THR A 312 21.18 15.52 -3.98
N VAL A 313 20.27 15.71 -3.03
CA VAL A 313 20.47 15.32 -1.63
C VAL A 313 20.16 13.83 -1.55
N ASP A 314 21.18 13.02 -1.24
CA ASP A 314 20.99 11.61 -0.90
C ASP A 314 19.95 11.54 0.23
N PRO A 315 18.84 10.82 0.06
CA PRO A 315 18.00 10.50 1.20
C PRO A 315 18.89 9.73 2.18
N GLU A 316 18.96 10.16 3.44
CA GLU A 316 19.52 9.34 4.51
C GLU A 316 18.73 8.02 4.53
N PHE A 317 19.29 6.98 3.94
CA PHE A 317 18.82 5.62 4.12
C PHE A 317 19.66 5.02 5.26
N PRO A 318 19.05 4.32 6.23
CA PRO A 318 19.80 3.37 7.02
C PRO A 318 20.52 2.41 6.07
N GLU A 319 21.80 2.17 6.34
CA GLU A 319 22.78 1.51 5.47
C GLU A 319 22.36 0.10 5.00
N ASN A 320 21.33 -0.46 5.64
CA ASN A 320 20.79 -1.81 5.44
C ASN A 320 19.80 -1.93 4.27
N TRP A 321 19.25 -0.83 3.73
CA TRP A 321 18.16 -0.88 2.75
C TRP A 321 18.60 -1.19 1.30
N ARG A 322 19.91 -1.15 0.99
CA ARG A 322 20.43 -1.37 -0.38
C ARG A 322 20.21 -2.81 -0.92
N ARG A 323 19.58 -3.72 -0.16
CA ARG A 323 19.42 -5.13 -0.52
C ARG A 323 18.00 -5.63 -0.80
N HIS A 324 16.96 -4.79 -0.82
CA HIS A 324 15.62 -5.29 -1.19
C HIS A 324 15.40 -5.31 -2.71
N THR A 325 16.14 -6.19 -3.38
CA THR A 325 15.58 -6.91 -4.53
C THR A 325 14.46 -7.80 -3.95
N ARG A 326 13.32 -7.99 -4.64
CA ARG A 326 12.26 -8.94 -4.20
C ARG A 326 12.94 -10.18 -3.59
N PRO A 327 12.64 -10.58 -2.34
CA PRO A 327 13.27 -11.75 -1.76
C PRO A 327 13.02 -12.92 -2.70
N SER A 328 14.08 -13.48 -3.27
CA SER A 328 13.96 -14.72 -4.02
C SER A 328 13.85 -15.85 -2.99
N LEU A 329 13.18 -16.96 -3.30
CA LEU A 329 13.10 -18.11 -2.39
C LEU A 329 14.49 -18.59 -1.90
N ARG A 330 15.57 -18.25 -2.61
CA ARG A 330 16.95 -18.56 -2.24
C ARG A 330 17.51 -17.67 -1.14
N ASP A 331 17.00 -16.45 -0.97
CA ASP A 331 17.45 -15.53 0.07
C ASP A 331 16.86 -15.89 1.45
N ILE A 332 15.77 -16.67 1.48
CA ILE A 332 15.11 -17.15 2.70
C ILE A 332 15.86 -18.36 3.29
N SER A 333 16.48 -19.20 2.44
CA SER A 333 17.22 -20.39 2.89
C SER A 333 18.64 -20.10 3.38
N ILE A 334 19.12 -18.86 3.32
CA ILE A 334 20.49 -18.47 3.73
C ILE A 334 20.50 -17.82 5.13
N ILE A 335 19.34 -17.70 5.79
CA ILE A 335 19.21 -17.05 7.11
C ILE A 335 19.50 -18.03 8.26
N ASP A 336 20.09 -19.19 7.98
CA ASP A 336 20.56 -20.12 9.02
C ASP A 336 22.03 -20.48 8.73
N GLU A 337 22.88 -20.37 9.76
CA GLU A 337 24.32 -20.70 9.82
C GLU A 337 25.41 -19.61 9.53
N GLY A 338 25.21 -18.32 9.79
CA GLY A 338 26.27 -17.32 9.52
C GLY A 338 26.63 -16.24 10.55
N ASP A 339 25.73 -15.85 11.46
CA ASP A 339 25.87 -14.56 12.17
C ASP A 339 26.14 -14.70 13.69
N GLU A 340 26.95 -15.69 14.12
CA GLU A 340 27.48 -15.75 15.50
C GLU A 340 29.01 -15.56 15.62
N GLU A 341 29.78 -15.39 14.54
CA GLU A 341 31.25 -15.31 14.63
C GLU A 341 31.88 -13.92 14.38
N ASP A 342 31.12 -12.89 13.99
CA ASP A 342 31.72 -11.60 13.58
C ASP A 342 31.80 -10.51 14.68
N ASP A 343 31.31 -10.76 15.90
CA ASP A 343 31.33 -9.78 16.99
C ASP A 343 32.60 -9.81 17.86
N GLU A 344 33.34 -10.93 17.93
CA GLU A 344 34.60 -10.98 18.69
C GLU A 344 35.77 -10.31 17.96
N ASP A 345 35.71 -10.27 16.63
CA ASP A 345 36.81 -9.81 15.79
C ASP A 345 36.86 -8.26 15.66
N ASN A 346 35.74 -7.59 15.95
CA ASN A 346 35.62 -6.13 15.97
C ASN A 346 36.07 -5.50 17.30
N LEU A 347 35.92 -6.20 18.44
CA LEU A 347 36.45 -5.72 19.72
C LEU A 347 38.00 -5.72 19.76
N GLY A 348 38.64 -6.70 19.10
CA GLY A 348 40.10 -6.75 18.97
C GLY A 348 40.69 -5.65 18.08
N LYS A 349 39.96 -5.25 17.03
CA LYS A 349 40.39 -4.21 16.08
C LYS A 349 40.19 -2.79 16.62
N LEU A 350 39.17 -2.53 17.43
CA LEU A 350 39.01 -1.24 18.13
C LEU A 350 40.09 -1.01 19.20
N SER A 351 40.48 -2.05 19.96
CA SER A 351 41.54 -1.97 20.97
C SER A 351 42.93 -1.72 20.36
N ARG A 352 43.23 -2.33 19.20
CA ARG A 352 44.47 -2.08 18.44
C ARG A 352 44.53 -0.68 17.80
N ARG A 353 43.38 -0.11 17.43
CA ARG A 353 43.29 1.23 16.81
C ARG A 353 43.39 2.36 17.84
N SER A 354 42.95 2.15 19.09
CA SER A 354 43.14 3.11 20.19
C SER A 354 44.60 3.17 20.68
N SER A 355 45.29 2.02 20.70
CA SER A 355 46.71 1.93 21.07
C SER A 355 47.64 2.55 20.03
N ARG A 356 47.30 2.48 18.73
CA ARG A 356 48.05 3.15 17.65
C ARG A 356 47.85 4.66 17.61
N ARG A 357 46.70 5.18 18.04
CA ARG A 357 46.45 6.64 18.16
C ARG A 357 47.17 7.28 19.35
N ARG A 358 47.39 6.54 20.45
CA ARG A 358 48.19 7.03 21.59
C ARG A 358 49.70 7.10 21.30
N SER A 359 50.23 6.25 20.41
CA SER A 359 51.67 6.32 20.06
C SER A 359 52.00 7.34 18.96
N SER A 360 51.03 7.73 18.12
CA SER A 360 51.23 8.80 17.13
C SER A 360 51.11 10.20 17.76
N SER A 361 50.23 10.39 18.75
CA SER A 361 50.07 11.69 19.43
C SER A 361 51.26 12.08 20.32
N SER A 362 52.13 11.12 20.69
CA SER A 362 53.34 11.38 21.49
C SER A 362 54.57 11.72 20.62
N LYS A 363 54.48 11.62 19.29
CA LYS A 363 55.58 11.96 18.37
C LYS A 363 55.47 13.36 17.75
N ASP A 364 54.30 13.99 17.80
CA ASP A 364 54.10 15.34 17.25
C ASP A 364 54.19 16.48 18.29
N LEU A 365 54.37 16.17 19.58
CA LEU A 365 54.62 17.18 20.64
C LEU A 365 56.12 17.45 20.90
N GLY A 366 57.03 16.86 20.10
CA GLY A 366 58.49 16.98 20.28
C GLY A 366 59.20 17.92 19.30
N LYS A 367 58.47 18.72 18.50
CA LYS A 367 59.05 19.48 17.38
C LYS A 367 58.51 20.91 17.25
N GLU A 368 58.24 21.59 18.36
CA GLU A 368 57.96 23.04 18.33
C GLU A 368 58.26 23.70 19.69
N ALA A 369 59.52 23.70 20.11
CA ALA A 369 59.99 24.58 21.20
C ALA A 369 61.50 24.77 21.11
N GLY A 370 61.92 25.85 20.46
CA GLY A 370 63.31 26.22 20.36
C GLY A 370 63.50 27.59 19.74
N ASN A 371 63.09 28.67 20.43
CA ASN A 371 63.89 29.89 20.55
C ASN A 371 63.21 30.97 21.42
N HIS A 372 64.00 31.49 22.38
CA HIS A 372 64.01 32.87 22.90
C HIS A 372 62.78 33.40 23.69
N THR A 373 62.84 34.16 24.80
CA THR A 373 63.82 34.55 25.86
C THR A 373 62.98 35.26 26.96
N THR A 374 63.30 35.01 28.25
CA THR A 374 63.22 35.93 29.44
C THR A 374 61.93 36.61 29.96
N THR A 375 61.56 36.21 31.21
CA THR A 375 61.22 37.04 32.43
C THR A 375 59.80 37.64 32.60
N PRO A 376 59.34 38.02 33.83
CA PRO A 376 58.42 37.21 34.64
C PRO A 376 57.11 37.93 35.08
N THR A 377 56.27 37.18 35.81
CA THR A 377 55.08 37.48 36.68
C THR A 377 55.08 38.85 37.43
N PRO A 378 53.96 39.37 38.06
CA PRO A 378 53.00 38.60 38.88
C PRO A 378 51.56 39.16 39.14
N SER A 379 50.87 38.50 40.09
CA SER A 379 49.72 38.91 40.95
C SER A 379 48.32 38.51 40.45
N ALA A 380 47.47 37.74 41.14
CA ALA A 380 47.06 37.58 42.56
C ALA A 380 45.71 38.25 42.85
N ASN A 381 44.77 37.43 43.35
CA ASN A 381 43.64 37.68 44.28
C ASN A 381 42.43 36.82 43.87
N SER A 382 42.07 35.75 44.60
CA SER A 382 41.18 35.76 45.79
C SER A 382 39.93 36.62 45.54
N THR A 383 38.70 36.14 45.70
CA THR A 383 38.13 35.75 46.99
C THR A 383 36.78 35.02 46.80
N THR A 384 36.60 34.02 47.65
CA THR A 384 35.39 33.29 48.08
C THR A 384 34.16 34.17 48.38
N ARG A 385 32.94 33.68 48.07
CA ARG A 385 31.88 33.41 49.07
C ARG A 385 30.60 32.82 48.48
N GLU A 386 30.22 31.67 49.02
CA GLU A 386 28.85 31.12 49.04
C GLU A 386 27.89 32.04 49.81
N THR A 387 26.61 32.07 49.46
CA THR A 387 25.49 31.63 50.34
C THR A 387 24.10 31.78 49.69
N SER A 388 23.32 30.70 49.80
CA SER A 388 21.91 30.62 50.23
C SER A 388 20.73 31.11 49.35
N LEU A 389 19.99 30.11 48.84
CA LEU A 389 18.57 29.76 49.12
C LEU A 389 17.40 30.73 48.79
N THR A 390 16.42 30.12 48.10
CA THR A 390 14.94 30.31 48.12
C THR A 390 14.34 31.60 47.55
N THR A 391 13.53 31.50 46.48
CA THR A 391 12.06 31.28 46.55
C THR A 391 11.41 31.23 45.16
N THR A 392 10.45 30.32 45.06
CA THR A 392 9.32 30.15 44.14
C THR A 392 8.54 31.42 43.77
N SER A 393 8.08 31.53 42.50
CA SER A 393 6.66 31.79 42.13
C SER A 393 6.42 31.98 40.61
N VAL A 394 5.58 31.09 40.03
CA VAL A 394 4.42 31.35 39.13
C VAL A 394 4.68 31.79 37.66
N PRO A 395 3.78 31.52 36.69
CA PRO A 395 2.78 30.45 36.51
C PRO A 395 3.17 29.40 35.46
#